data_AF-A0AAN6PXQ6-F1
#
_entry.id   AF-A0AAN6PXQ6-F1
#
_cell.length_a   1.000
_cell.length_b   1.000
_cell.length_c   1.000
_cell.angle_alpha   90.00
_cell.angle_beta   90.00
_cell.angle_gamma   90.00
#
_symmetry.space_group_name_H-M   'P 1'
#
loop_
_entity.id
_entity.type
_entity.pdbx_description
1 polymer ?
#
loop_
_entity_poly.entity_id
_entity_poly.type
_entity_poly.pdbx_seq_one_letter_code
_entity_poly.pdbx_strand_id
1 'polypeptide(L)' 'RPIVFIAQVFGGIVVEEALRRARACQPSKPHLYSILEATSSIIFFGTPHGGADPRNFIHHILAASAQALGVQVNQQVV' A
#
# COMPACT_ATOMS: atom_id res chain seq x y z
N ARG A 1 5.49 -19.94 9.66
CA ARG A 1 4.84 -19.90 8.32
C ARG A 1 5.06 -18.49 7.78
N PRO A 2 5.85 -18.28 6.71
CA PRO A 2 6.12 -16.94 6.21
C PRO A 2 4.88 -16.33 5.55
N ILE A 3 4.64 -15.05 5.80
CA ILE A 3 3.56 -14.22 5.24
C ILE A 3 4.19 -13.17 4.33
N VAL A 4 3.64 -13.02 3.14
CA VAL A 4 3.99 -11.96 2.18
C VAL A 4 2.74 -11.13 1.94
N PHE A 5 2.81 -9.83 2.23
CA PHE A 5 1.72 -8.91 1.93
C PHE A 5 1.91 -8.31 0.54
N ILE A 6 0.88 -8.44 -0.30
CA ILE A 6 0.80 -7.75 -1.58
C ILE A 6 -0.25 -6.67 -1.44
N ALA A 7 0.16 -5.42 -1.53
CA ALA A 7 -0.69 -4.28 -1.27
C ALA A 7 -0.65 -3.27 -2.42
N GLN A 8 -1.83 -2.87 -2.88
CA GLN A 8 -2.00 -1.88 -3.94
C GLN A 8 -2.41 -0.53 -3.34
N VAL A 9 -1.81 0.55 -3.84
CA VAL A 9 -2.20 1.93 -3.53
C VAL A 9 -2.08 2.20 -2.01
N PHE A 10 -3.16 2.56 -1.32
CA PHE A 10 -3.17 2.85 0.12
C PHE A 10 -3.05 1.59 0.99
N GLY A 11 -3.28 0.40 0.41
CA GLY A 11 -3.16 -0.85 1.14
C GLY A 11 -1.78 -1.01 1.77
N GLY A 12 -0.74 -0.44 1.15
CA GLY A 12 0.61 -0.49 1.68
C GLY A 12 0.76 0.22 3.02
N ILE A 13 0.24 1.44 3.11
CA ILE A 13 0.23 2.26 4.34
C ILE A 13 -0.57 1.55 5.44
N VAL A 14 -1.69 0.93 5.08
CA VAL A 14 -2.52 0.17 6.04
C VAL A 14 -1.75 -1.03 6.59
N VAL A 15 -1.03 -1.77 5.75
CA VAL A 15 -0.20 -2.90 6.19
C VAL A 15 0.95 -2.43 7.09
N GLU A 16 1.65 -1.36 6.72
CA GLU A 16 2.71 -0.78 7.56
C GLU A 16 2.20 -0.36 8.94
N GLU A 17 1.07 0.37 8.99
CA GLU A 17 0.46 0.81 10.24
C GLU A 17 -0.05 -0.36 11.09
N ALA A 18 -0.62 -1.40 10.45
CA ALA A 18 -1.06 -2.61 11.13
C ALA A 18 0.13 -3.34 11.78
N LEU A 19 1.25 -3.49 11.07
CA LEU A 19 2.47 -4.11 11.60
C LEU A 19 3.10 -3.26 12.71
N ARG A 20 3.09 -1.93 12.58
CA ARG A 20 3.54 -1.00 13.63
C ARG A 20 2.72 -1.18 14.92
N ARG A 21 1.39 -1.29 14.81
CA ARG A 21 0.51 -1.55 15.96
C ARG A 21 0.73 -2.93 16.55
N ALA A 22 0.91 -3.96 15.71
CA ALA A 22 1.23 -5.31 16.17
C ALA A 22 2.51 -5.34 17.02
N ARG A 23 3.54 -4.57 16.63
CA ARG A 23 4.77 -4.39 17.41
C ARG A 23 4.50 -3.70 18.75
N ALA A 24 3.72 -2.61 18.76
CA ALA A 24 3.42 -1.85 19.98
C ALA A 24 2.55 -2.65 20.98
N CYS A 25 1.73 -3.57 20.49
CA CYS A 25 0.85 -4.39 21.33
C CYS A 25 1.49 -5.67 21.88
N GLN A 26 2.79 -5.93 21.65
CA GLN A 26 3.51 -7.14 22.09
C GLN A 26 3.19 -7.57 23.55
N PRO A 27 3.17 -6.69 24.58
CA PRO A 27 2.90 -7.13 25.94
C PRO A 27 1.43 -7.49 26.22
N SER A 28 0.49 -7.10 25.35
CA SER A 28 -0.95 -7.30 25.56
C SER A 28 -1.61 -8.29 24.58
N LYS A 29 -1.02 -8.49 23.39
CA LYS A 29 -1.60 -9.29 22.31
C LYS A 29 -0.53 -10.10 21.56
N PRO A 30 -0.10 -11.25 22.11
CA PRO A 30 0.96 -12.07 21.52
C PRO A 30 0.60 -12.64 20.13
N HIS A 31 -0.70 -12.85 19.86
CA HIS A 31 -1.18 -13.33 18.56
C HIS A 31 -1.02 -12.31 17.42
N LEU A 32 -0.95 -11.01 17.72
CA LEU A 32 -0.66 -9.99 16.68
C LEU A 32 0.85 -9.92 16.41
N TYR A 33 1.65 -10.10 17.46
CA TYR A 33 3.09 -10.14 17.34
C TYR A 33 3.56 -11.34 16.51
N SER A 34 2.89 -12.50 16.60
CA SER A 34 3.23 -13.65 15.75
C SER A 34 2.96 -13.40 14.25
N ILE A 35 2.01 -12.53 13.90
CA ILE A 35 1.78 -12.11 12.51
C ILE A 35 2.94 -11.23 12.04
N LEU A 36 3.41 -10.30 12.88
CA LEU A 36 4.59 -9.49 12.61
C LEU A 36 5.83 -10.36 12.39
N GLU A 37 6.08 -11.32 13.29
CA GLU A 37 7.22 -12.25 13.22
C GLU A 37 7.15 -13.16 11.98
N ALA A 38 5.94 -13.56 11.60
CA ALA A 38 5.71 -14.33 10.39
C ALA A 38 5.83 -13.50 9.10
N THR A 39 5.83 -12.17 9.15
CA THR A 39 5.88 -11.32 7.96
C THR A 39 7.30 -11.23 7.43
N SER A 40 7.53 -11.81 6.23
CA SER A 40 8.85 -11.84 5.61
C SER A 40 9.08 -10.66 4.65
N SER A 41 8.04 -10.20 3.97
CA SER A 41 8.14 -9.09 3.02
C SER A 41 6.79 -8.44 2.72
N ILE A 42 6.85 -7.19 2.25
CA ILE A 42 5.70 -6.41 1.79
C ILE A 42 6.04 -5.93 0.38
N ILE A 43 5.16 -6.19 -0.58
CA ILE A 43 5.29 -5.76 -1.96
C ILE A 43 4.24 -4.68 -2.21
N PHE A 44 4.72 -3.50 -2.63
CA PHE A 44 3.92 -2.31 -2.87
C PHE A 44 3.70 -2.08 -4.36
N PHE A 45 2.45 -1.89 -4.75
CA PHE A 45 2.08 -1.46 -6.11
C PHE A 45 1.44 -0.06 -6.04
N GLY A 46 2.21 0.97 -6.40
CA GLY A 46 1.71 2.36 -6.44
C GLY A 46 1.59 3.06 -5.08
N THR A 47 2.31 2.59 -4.06
CA THR A 47 2.32 3.20 -2.71
C THR A 47 3.32 4.36 -2.64
N PRO A 48 2.89 5.60 -2.33
CA PRO A 48 3.76 6.76 -2.29
C PRO A 48 4.44 6.85 -0.91
N HIS A 49 5.68 6.42 -0.80
CA HIS A 49 6.42 6.46 0.47
C HIS A 49 6.81 7.88 0.93
N GLY A 50 6.55 8.93 0.12
CA GLY A 50 7.00 10.31 0.37
C GLY A 50 5.99 11.26 1.02
N GLY A 51 4.78 10.80 1.33
CA GLY A 51 3.68 11.69 1.71
C GLY A 51 3.16 12.43 0.49
N ALA A 52 1.86 12.33 0.21
CA ALA A 52 1.28 12.90 -0.98
C ALA A 52 0.07 13.75 -0.61
N ASP A 53 0.03 14.98 -1.14
CA ASP A 53 -1.16 15.82 -1.11
C ASP A 53 -2.34 14.98 -1.65
N PRO A 54 -3.40 14.74 -0.86
CA PRO A 54 -4.42 13.74 -1.15
C PRO A 54 -5.07 13.92 -2.52
N ARG A 55 -5.16 15.15 -3.04
CA ARG A 55 -5.71 15.43 -4.38
C ARG A 55 -4.78 14.95 -5.48
N ASN A 56 -3.49 15.28 -5.36
CA ASN A 56 -2.51 14.95 -6.38
C ASN A 56 -2.22 13.45 -6.42
N PHE A 57 -2.29 12.78 -5.26
CA PHE A 57 -2.14 11.33 -5.18
C PHE A 57 -3.27 10.56 -5.84
N ILE A 58 -4.53 10.90 -5.53
CA ILE A 58 -5.70 10.25 -6.12
C ILE A 58 -5.67 10.44 -7.64
N HIS A 59 -5.37 11.64 -8.12
CA HIS A 59 -5.17 11.89 -9.55
C HIS A 59 -4.05 11.03 -10.15
N HIS A 60 -2.91 10.88 -9.46
CA HIS A 60 -1.81 10.08 -9.97
C HIS A 60 -2.13 8.59 -10.02
N ILE A 61 -2.83 8.05 -9.03
CA ILE A 61 -3.28 6.65 -9.05
C ILE A 61 -4.33 6.42 -10.12
N LEU A 62 -5.32 7.32 -10.23
CA LEU A 62 -6.34 7.24 -11.26
C LEU A 62 -5.71 7.34 -12.66
N ALA A 63 -4.71 8.20 -12.83
CA ALA A 63 -3.96 8.30 -14.08
C ALA A 63 -3.15 7.03 -14.33
N ALA A 64 -2.43 6.51 -13.34
CA ALA A 64 -1.64 5.29 -13.47
C ALA A 64 -2.50 4.05 -13.75
N SER A 65 -3.67 3.94 -13.10
CA SER A 65 -4.63 2.85 -13.35
C SER A 65 -5.32 3.00 -14.70
N ALA A 66 -5.67 4.22 -15.12
CA ALA A 66 -6.23 4.48 -16.46
C ALA A 66 -5.23 4.17 -17.58
N GLN A 67 -3.96 4.52 -17.41
CA GLN A 67 -2.88 4.18 -18.35
C GLN A 67 -2.59 2.67 -18.38
N ALA A 68 -2.59 2.01 -17.22
CA ALA A 68 -2.42 0.56 -17.13
C ALA A 68 -3.59 -0.23 -17.72
N LEU A 69 -4.81 0.31 -17.65
CA LEU A 69 -6.03 -0.25 -18.26
C LEU A 69 -6.17 0.08 -19.76
N GLY A 70 -5.18 0.72 -20.38
CA GLY A 70 -5.18 0.97 -21.83
C GLY A 70 -6.16 2.05 -22.27
N VAL A 71 -6.60 2.95 -21.37
CA VAL A 71 -7.26 4.18 -21.77
C VAL A 71 -6.19 5.12 -22.33
N GLN A 72 -5.77 4.86 -23.57
CA GLN A 72 -5.12 5.87 -24.40
C GLN A 72 -6.13 7.00 -24.61
N VAL A 73 -6.16 7.97 -23.69
CA VAL A 73 -6.81 9.25 -23.94
C VAL A 73 -5.96 9.91 -25.01
N ASN A 74 -6.46 9.90 -26.24
CA ASN A 74 -5.86 10.57 -27.38
C ASN A 74 -5.72 12.07 -27.04
N GLN A 75 -4.49 12.56 -26.83
CA GLN A 75 -4.22 13.97 -26.54
C GLN A 75 -4.31 14.89 -27.78
N GLN A 76 -5.00 14.46 -28.85
CA GLN A 76 -5.11 15.20 -30.11
C GLN A 76 -6.43 15.96 -30.32
N VAL A 77 -7.24 16.21 -29.28
CA VAL A 77 -8.37 17.13 -29.43
C VAL A 77 -8.03 18.46 -28.76
N VAL A 78 -7.74 19.42 -29.65
CA VAL A 78 -7.49 20.86 -29.46
C VAL A 78 -8.58 21.52 -28.61
#